data_AF-G9KY31-F1
#
_entry.id   AF-G9KY31-F1
#
_cell.length_a   1.000
_cell.length_b   1.000
_cell.length_c   1.000
_cell.angle_alpha   90.00
_cell.angle_beta   90.00
_cell.angle_gamma   90.00
#
_symmetry.space_group_name_H-M   'P 1'
#
loop_
_entity.id
_entity.type
_entity.pdbx_description
1 polymer ?
#
loop_
_entity_poly.entity_id
_entity_poly.type
_entity_poly.pdbx_seq_one_letter_code
_entity_poly.pdbx_strand_id
1 'polypeptide(L)'
;GASIICNKIPGLAPRQRAICQSRPDAIIVIGEGSQMGLDECQFQFRNGRWNCSALGERTVFGKELKVGSREAAFTYAIIAAGVAHAITAACTQGNLSDCGCDKEKQGQYHR
;
A
#
# COMPACT_ATOMS: atom_id res chain seq x y z
N GLY A 1 5.68 8.55 -20.06
CA GLY A 1 4.84 7.48 -19.49
C GLY A 1 4.39 7.80 -18.08
N ALA A 2 5.32 7.80 -17.11
CA ALA A 2 5.11 8.02 -15.67
C ALA A 2 4.26 9.25 -15.28
N SER A 3 4.56 10.42 -15.85
CA SER A 3 3.83 11.67 -15.60
C SER A 3 2.32 11.55 -15.89
N ILE A 4 1.93 10.79 -16.92
CA ILE A 4 0.52 10.61 -17.31
C ILE A 4 -0.21 9.74 -16.28
N ILE A 5 0.46 8.69 -15.76
CA ILE A 5 -0.11 7.78 -14.76
C ILE A 5 -0.34 8.54 -13.45
N CYS A 6 0.70 9.18 -12.93
CA CYS A 6 0.65 9.88 -11.63
C CYS A 6 -0.32 11.06 -11.59
N ASN A 7 -0.52 11.75 -12.71
CA ASN A 7 -1.48 12.86 -12.80
C ASN A 7 -2.94 12.39 -12.93
N LYS A 8 -3.17 11.15 -13.40
CA LYS A 8 -4.51 10.57 -13.57
C LYS A 8 -5.03 9.82 -12.34
N ILE A 9 -4.17 9.49 -11.37
CA ILE A 9 -4.60 8.83 -10.13
C ILE A 9 -5.41 9.83 -9.29
N PRO A 10 -6.72 9.59 -9.08
CA PRO A 10 -7.53 10.46 -8.24
C PRO A 10 -7.09 10.32 -6.78
N GLY A 11 -7.17 11.41 -6.01
CA GLY A 11 -6.86 11.41 -4.58
C GLY A 11 -5.41 11.76 -4.21
N LEU A 12 -4.44 11.69 -5.15
CA LEU A 12 -3.06 12.07 -4.82
C LEU A 12 -2.93 13.58 -4.56
N ALA A 13 -2.34 13.92 -3.42
CA ALA A 13 -1.87 15.27 -3.10
C ALA A 13 -0.67 15.65 -3.99
N PRO A 14 -0.38 16.96 -4.19
CA PRO A 14 0.75 17.40 -5.01
C PRO A 14 2.09 16.75 -4.63
N ARG A 15 2.37 16.60 -3.34
CA ARG A 15 3.57 15.93 -2.84
C ARG A 15 3.60 14.42 -3.18
N GLN A 16 2.46 13.75 -3.10
CA GLN A 16 2.35 12.33 -3.48
C GLN A 16 2.52 12.14 -4.99
N ARG A 17 2.07 13.10 -5.81
CA ARG A 17 2.34 13.08 -7.27
C ARG A 17 3.82 13.20 -7.57
N ALA A 18 4.55 14.07 -6.88
CA ALA A 18 6.00 14.19 -7.04
C ALA A 18 6.72 12.87 -6.69
N ILE A 19 6.30 12.21 -5.60
CA ILE A 19 6.83 10.87 -5.23
C ILE A 19 6.51 9.84 -6.32
N CYS A 20 5.27 9.77 -6.79
CA CYS A 20 4.88 8.86 -7.88
C CYS A 20 5.71 9.11 -9.15
N GLN A 21 5.98 10.37 -9.49
CA GLN A 21 6.81 10.70 -10.66
C GLN A 21 8.27 10.25 -10.50
N SER A 22 8.79 10.25 -9.27
CA SER A 22 10.14 9.74 -8.97
C SER A 22 10.24 8.22 -9.01
N ARG A 23 9.15 7.50 -8.68
CA ARG A 23 9.07 6.04 -8.60
C ARG A 23 7.76 5.52 -9.19
N PRO A 24 7.59 5.61 -10.52
CA PRO A 24 6.34 5.27 -11.19
C PRO A 24 6.12 3.76 -11.33
N ASP A 25 7.18 2.97 -11.21
CA ASP A 25 7.13 1.51 -11.11
C ASP A 25 6.52 1.05 -9.78
N ALA A 26 6.85 1.75 -8.69
CA ALA A 26 6.36 1.44 -7.35
C ALA A 26 4.86 1.73 -7.15
N ILE A 27 4.24 2.62 -7.94
CA ILE A 27 2.84 3.03 -7.73
C ILE A 27 1.85 1.88 -7.92
N ILE A 28 2.16 0.95 -8.82
CA ILE A 28 1.34 -0.24 -9.09
C ILE A 28 1.35 -1.15 -7.86
N VAL A 29 2.55 -1.46 -7.35
CA VAL A 29 2.76 -2.29 -6.16
C VAL A 29 2.14 -1.65 -4.92
N ILE A 30 2.21 -0.33 -4.77
CA ILE A 30 1.54 0.40 -3.68
C ILE A 30 0.02 0.23 -3.77
N GLY A 31 -0.56 0.30 -4.98
CA GLY A 31 -1.98 0.06 -5.20
C GLY A 31 -2.40 -1.35 -4.81
N GLU A 32 -1.65 -2.36 -5.25
CA GLU A 32 -1.88 -3.77 -4.91
C GLU A 32 -1.77 -4.03 -3.40
N GLY A 33 -0.74 -3.51 -2.75
CA GLY A 33 -0.57 -3.65 -1.30
C GLY A 33 -1.66 -2.92 -0.50
N SER A 34 -2.16 -1.80 -1.01
CA SER A 34 -3.29 -1.10 -0.39
C SER A 34 -4.57 -1.92 -0.48
N GLN A 35 -4.83 -2.55 -1.63
CA GLN A 35 -5.97 -3.45 -1.82
C GLN A 35 -5.86 -4.68 -0.92
N MET A 36 -4.68 -5.28 -0.83
CA MET A 36 -4.42 -6.41 0.07
C MET A 36 -4.75 -6.06 1.53
N GLY A 37 -4.34 -4.88 2.01
CA GLY A 37 -4.67 -4.42 3.36
C GLY A 37 -6.16 -4.16 3.56
N LEU A 38 -6.89 -3.67 2.53
CA LEU A 38 -8.34 -3.52 2.58
C LEU A 38 -9.06 -4.87 2.64
N ASP A 39 -8.62 -5.85 1.85
CA ASP A 39 -9.19 -7.20 1.85
C ASP A 39 -9.02 -7.87 3.22
N GLU A 40 -7.84 -7.72 3.82
CA GLU A 40 -7.57 -8.22 5.18
C GLU A 40 -8.41 -7.47 6.23
N CYS A 41 -8.58 -6.16 6.07
CA CYS A 41 -9.46 -5.37 6.94
C CYS A 41 -10.91 -5.88 6.89
N GLN A 42 -11.45 -6.12 5.69
CA GLN A 42 -12.78 -6.68 5.51
C GLN A 42 -12.87 -8.09 6.10
N PHE A 43 -11.84 -8.91 5.92
CA PHE A 43 -11.78 -10.25 6.48
C PHE A 43 -11.83 -10.23 8.02
N GLN A 44 -11.03 -9.40 8.67
CA GLN A 44 -10.98 -9.28 10.13
C GLN A 44 -12.31 -8.76 10.71
N PHE A 45 -12.97 -7.85 9.99
CA PHE A 45 -14.20 -7.21 10.45
C PHE A 45 -15.49 -7.77 9.82
N ARG A 46 -15.43 -8.93 9.15
CA ARG A 46 -16.56 -9.51 8.39
C ARG A 46 -17.84 -9.73 9.20
N ASN A 47 -17.71 -9.97 10.50
CA ASN A 47 -18.82 -10.19 11.43
C ASN A 47 -19.14 -8.95 12.30
N GLY A 48 -18.46 -7.83 12.03
CA GLY A 48 -18.65 -6.57 12.74
C GLY A 48 -19.76 -5.71 12.13
N ARG A 49 -20.35 -4.82 12.94
CA ARG A 49 -21.29 -3.78 12.43
C ARG A 49 -20.59 -2.83 11.46
N TRP A 50 -19.31 -2.57 11.70
CA TRP A 50 -18.40 -1.95 10.76
C TRP A 50 -17.58 -3.06 10.12
N ASN A 51 -17.64 -3.17 8.79
CA ASN A 51 -17.07 -4.28 8.01
C ASN A 51 -16.02 -3.81 6.99
N CYS A 52 -15.43 -2.63 7.20
CA CYS A 52 -14.42 -2.03 6.32
C CYS A 52 -14.87 -1.72 4.86
N SER A 53 -16.15 -1.87 4.52
CA SER A 53 -16.68 -1.62 3.16
C SER A 53 -16.77 -0.14 2.76
N ALA A 54 -16.85 0.77 3.72
CA ALA A 54 -17.02 2.22 3.50
C ALA A 54 -15.81 2.92 2.82
N LEU A 55 -14.74 2.16 2.56
CA LEU A 55 -13.50 2.58 1.89
C LEU A 55 -13.50 2.27 0.39
N GLY A 56 -14.43 1.42 -0.10
CA GLY A 56 -14.48 0.96 -1.49
C GLY A 56 -14.97 1.99 -2.50
N GLU A 57 -15.59 3.08 -2.05
CA GLU A 57 -16.02 4.16 -2.94
C GLU A 57 -15.05 5.34 -2.87
N ARG A 58 -14.22 5.41 -3.94
CA ARG A 58 -13.33 6.51 -4.36
C ARG A 58 -11.88 6.38 -3.86
N THR A 59 -11.16 5.49 -4.53
CA THR A 59 -9.69 5.37 -4.64
C THR A 59 -8.94 5.04 -3.35
N VAL A 60 -8.07 4.02 -3.41
CA VAL A 60 -7.13 3.64 -2.34
C VAL A 60 -6.23 4.79 -1.85
N PHE A 61 -6.14 5.87 -2.65
CA PHE A 61 -5.34 7.05 -2.38
C PHE A 61 -6.13 8.30 -1.93
N GLY A 62 -7.48 8.25 -1.84
CA GLY A 62 -8.30 9.47 -1.84
C GLY A 62 -9.24 9.70 -0.65
N LYS A 63 -9.51 8.71 0.21
CA LYS A 63 -10.45 8.89 1.31
C LYS A 63 -9.78 8.70 2.67
N GLU A 64 -9.44 9.82 3.28
CA GLU A 64 -9.07 9.87 4.69
C GLU A 64 -10.31 9.62 5.56
N LEU A 65 -10.23 8.68 6.49
CA LEU A 65 -11.23 8.51 7.53
C LEU A 65 -11.15 9.72 8.47
N LYS A 66 -12.03 10.71 8.25
CA LYS A 66 -12.04 11.97 9.00
C LYS A 66 -12.34 11.83 10.50
N VAL A 67 -12.74 10.64 10.95
CA VAL A 67 -13.11 10.36 12.33
C VAL A 67 -11.99 9.58 13.01
N GLY A 68 -11.47 10.09 14.12
CA GLY A 68 -10.50 9.38 14.96
C GLY A 68 -11.15 8.24 15.74
N SER A 69 -11.36 7.09 15.09
CA SER A 69 -11.93 5.89 15.71
C SER A 69 -10.92 4.74 15.77
N ARG A 70 -11.22 3.70 16.56
CA ARG A 70 -10.38 2.49 16.64
C ARG A 70 -10.33 1.76 15.30
N GLU A 71 -11.45 1.74 14.58
CA GLU A 71 -11.60 1.15 13.26
C GLU A 71 -10.75 1.90 12.22
N ALA A 72 -10.72 3.23 12.31
CA ALA A 72 -9.86 4.04 11.46
C ALA A 72 -8.38 3.77 11.72
N ALA A 73 -7.96 3.74 12.99
CA ALA A 73 -6.59 3.42 13.37
C ALA A 73 -6.16 2.03 12.85
N PHE A 74 -7.02 1.01 13.00
CA PHE A 74 -6.76 -0.33 12.48
C PHE A 74 -6.63 -0.32 10.95
N THR A 75 -7.53 0.37 10.26
CA THR A 75 -7.54 0.49 8.79
C THR A 75 -6.21 1.05 8.28
N TYR A 76 -5.74 2.16 8.84
CA TYR A 76 -4.47 2.76 8.42
C TYR A 76 -3.30 1.81 8.69
N ALA A 77 -3.29 1.14 9.84
CA ALA A 77 -2.23 0.20 10.18
C ALA A 77 -2.18 -0.99 9.20
N ILE A 78 -3.32 -1.61 8.89
CA ILE A 78 -3.36 -2.79 8.02
C ILE A 78 -3.12 -2.45 6.55
N ILE A 79 -3.59 -1.30 6.07
CA ILE A 79 -3.26 -0.82 4.72
C ILE A 79 -1.76 -0.51 4.60
N ALA A 80 -1.18 0.18 5.58
CA ALA A 80 0.26 0.45 5.60
C ALA A 80 1.08 -0.84 5.63
N ALA A 81 0.65 -1.83 6.41
CA ALA A 81 1.27 -3.15 6.45
C ALA A 81 1.16 -3.87 5.09
N GLY A 82 0.00 -3.82 4.43
CA GLY A 82 -0.21 -4.39 3.09
C GLY A 82 0.72 -3.76 2.04
N VAL A 83 0.85 -2.43 2.04
CA VAL A 83 1.80 -1.72 1.16
C VAL A 83 3.24 -2.13 1.44
N ALA A 84 3.66 -2.13 2.70
CA ALA A 84 5.02 -2.52 3.07
C ALA A 84 5.32 -3.99 2.66
N HIS A 85 4.36 -4.88 2.85
CA HIS A 85 4.47 -6.28 2.46
C HIS A 85 4.62 -6.44 0.95
N ALA A 86 3.74 -5.80 0.16
CA ALA A 86 3.77 -5.87 -1.30
C ALA A 86 5.08 -5.29 -1.87
N ILE A 87 5.55 -4.14 -1.37
CA ILE A 87 6.83 -3.55 -1.79
C ILE A 87 7.98 -4.51 -1.48
N THR A 88 8.01 -5.06 -0.26
CA THR A 88 9.08 -5.99 0.15
C THR A 88 9.11 -7.22 -0.76
N ALA A 89 7.95 -7.80 -1.06
CA ALA A 89 7.83 -8.94 -1.97
C ALA A 89 8.25 -8.59 -3.41
N ALA A 90 7.88 -7.42 -3.92
CA ALA A 90 8.28 -6.98 -5.26
C ALA A 90 9.80 -6.75 -5.34
N CYS A 91 10.41 -6.21 -4.29
CA CYS A 91 11.86 -6.04 -4.18
C CYS A 91 12.59 -7.39 -4.17
N THR A 92 12.10 -8.39 -3.42
CA THR A 92 12.73 -9.72 -3.38
C THR A 92 12.59 -10.49 -4.70
N GLN A 93 11.52 -10.25 -5.45
CA GLN A 93 11.29 -10.84 -6.78
C GLN A 93 12.06 -10.12 -7.89
N GLY A 94 12.60 -8.92 -7.65
CA GLY A 94 13.28 -8.10 -8.66
C GLY A 94 12.32 -7.36 -9.60
N ASN A 95 11.04 -7.19 -9.21
CA ASN A 95 10.04 -6.45 -9.98
C ASN A 95 10.18 -4.92 -9.87
N LEU A 96 11.00 -4.43 -8.93
CA LEU A 96 11.33 -3.03 -8.73
C LEU A 96 12.84 -2.85 -8.91
N SER A 97 13.25 -1.83 -9.69
CA SER A 97 14.65 -1.69 -10.12
C SER A 97 15.61 -1.22 -9.04
N ASP A 98 15.11 -0.47 -8.06
CA ASP A 98 15.92 0.30 -7.11
C ASP A 98 15.89 -0.30 -5.70
N CYS A 99 15.52 -1.58 -5.57
CA CYS A 99 15.58 -2.31 -4.31
C CYS A 99 15.89 -3.79 -4.57
N GLY A 100 16.20 -4.53 -3.50
CA GLY A 100 16.52 -5.95 -3.57
C GLY A 100 16.61 -6.57 -2.20
N CYS A 101 17.05 -7.83 -2.14
CA CYS A 101 17.30 -8.51 -0.87
C CYS A 101 18.41 -7.82 -0.09
N ASP A 102 18.16 -7.60 1.20
CA ASP A 102 19.19 -7.14 2.14
C ASP A 102 20.22 -8.27 2.36
N LYS A 103 21.43 -8.07 1.84
CA LYS A 103 22.52 -9.04 1.93
C LYS A 103 23.15 -9.08 3.32
N GLU A 104 22.98 -8.04 4.14
CA GLU A 104 23.48 -8.00 5.51
C GLU A 104 22.65 -8.91 6.45
N LYS A 105 21.45 -9.29 6.03
CA LYS A 105 20.54 -10.19 6.75
C LYS A 105 20.59 -11.63 6.24
N GLN A 106 21.54 -11.97 5.37
CA GLN A 106 21.78 -13.38 5.04
C GLN A 106 22.21 -14.11 6.32
N GLY A 107 21.34 -14.99 6.82
CA GLY A 107 21.70 -15.89 7.90
C GLY A 107 22.96 -16.66 7.52
N GLN A 108 23.97 -16.66 8.39
CA GLN A 108 25.13 -17.51 8.22
C GLN A 108 24.65 -18.97 8.32
N TYR A 109 24.35 -19.58 7.17
CA TYR A 109 24.25 -21.02 7.08
C TYR A 109 25.65 -21.59 7.32
N HIS A 110 25.97 -21.87 8.58
CA HIS A 110 27.10 -22.72 8.92
C HIS A 110 26.77 -24.13 8.43
N ARG A 111 27.60 -24.63 7.50
CA ARG A 111 27.58 -26.01 7.03
C ARG A 111 28.53 -26.85 7.87
#